data_AF-A0A939FHI5-F1
#
_entry.id   AF-A0A939FHI5-F1
#
_cell.length_a   1.000
_cell.length_b   1.000
_cell.length_c   1.000
_cell.angle_alpha   90.00
_cell.angle_beta   90.00
_cell.angle_gamma   90.00
#
_symmetry.space_group_name_H-M   'P 1'
#
loop_
_entity.id
_entity.type
_entity.pdbx_description
1 polymer ?
#
loop_
_entity_poly.entity_id
_entity_poly.type
_entity_poly.pdbx_seq_one_letter_code
_entity_poly.pdbx_strand_id
1 'polypeptide(L)' 'MKTALKTDRGKIRQHNEDDAGIFTEKNGLVLAVVCDGMGGHLAGDVASRMAVSALRDIWE' A
#
# COMPACT_ATOMS: atom_id res chain seq x y z
N MET A 1 -3.94 14.27 -12.53
CA MET A 1 -4.57 12.93 -12.67
C MET A 1 -5.61 12.78 -11.56
N LYS A 2 -6.80 12.21 -11.82
CA LYS A 2 -7.73 11.87 -10.74
C LYS A 2 -7.35 10.49 -10.19
N THR A 3 -7.23 10.37 -8.87
CA THR A 3 -6.80 9.13 -8.21
C THR A 3 -7.73 8.79 -7.06
N ALA A 4 -7.83 7.50 -6.74
CA ALA A 4 -8.61 6.98 -5.64
C ALA A 4 -7.94 5.72 -5.10
N LEU A 5 -8.06 5.51 -3.79
CA LEU A 5 -7.52 4.34 -3.10
C LEU A 5 -8.67 3.60 -2.41
N LYS A 6 -8.68 2.28 -2.56
CA LYS A 6 -9.61 1.39 -1.88
C LYS A 6 -8.92 0.05 -1.67
N THR A 7 -9.12 -0.55 -0.50
CA THR A 7 -8.68 -1.90 -0.17
C THR A 7 -9.82 -2.66 0.53
N ASP A 8 -9.84 -3.99 0.40
CA ASP A 8 -10.84 -4.86 1.02
C ASP A 8 -10.21 -6.22 1.32
N ARG A 9 -10.48 -6.77 2.51
CA ARG A 9 -9.98 -8.08 2.94
C ARG A 9 -10.54 -9.24 2.10
N GLY A 10 -11.69 -9.03 1.48
CA GLY A 10 -12.51 -10.08 0.92
C GLY A 10 -13.19 -10.94 1.98
N LYS A 11 -13.76 -12.06 1.52
CA LYS A 11 -14.65 -12.91 2.32
C LYS A 11 -13.95 -14.04 3.07
N ILE A 12 -12.74 -14.43 2.65
CA ILE A 12 -12.08 -15.66 3.10
C ILE A 12 -10.96 -15.38 4.11
N ARG A 13 -10.18 -14.32 3.90
CA ARG A 13 -9.01 -14.01 4.74
C ARG A 13 -9.45 -13.45 6.10
N GLN A 14 -8.68 -13.74 7.15
CA GLN A 14 -8.91 -13.18 8.49
C GLN A 14 -8.41 -11.75 8.61
N HIS A 15 -7.28 -11.45 7.96
CA HIS A 15 -6.63 -10.15 7.93
C HIS A 15 -6.45 -9.69 6.48
N ASN A 16 -6.48 -8.38 6.28
CA ASN A 16 -6.08 -7.80 5.02
C ASN A 16 -4.58 -7.55 5.08
N GLU A 17 -3.82 -8.22 4.23
CA GLU A 17 -2.37 -8.08 4.14
C GLU A 17 -1.98 -7.11 3.01
N ASP A 18 -2.95 -6.52 2.32
CA ASP A 18 -2.74 -5.49 1.31
C ASP A 18 -2.61 -4.11 1.96
N ASP A 19 -1.68 -3.31 1.47
CA ASP A 19 -1.60 -1.88 1.73
C ASP A 19 -1.36 -1.10 0.42
N ALA A 20 -1.76 0.17 0.40
CA ALA A 20 -1.62 1.02 -0.77
C ALA A 20 -1.39 2.49 -0.37
N GLY A 21 -0.83 3.27 -1.30
CA GLY A 21 -0.56 4.69 -1.08
C GLY A 21 -0.70 5.50 -2.37
N ILE A 22 -1.12 6.76 -2.23
CA ILE A 22 -1.10 7.75 -3.30
C ILE A 22 -0.40 9.00 -2.76
N PHE A 23 0.71 9.36 -3.37
CA PHE A 23 1.53 10.51 -3.00
C PHE A 23 1.60 11.46 -4.19
N THR A 24 1.44 12.76 -3.95
CA THR A 24 1.38 13.78 -5.01
C THR A 24 2.34 14.91 -4.68
N GLU A 25 3.28 15.14 -5.58
CA GLU A 25 4.23 16.24 -5.51
C GLU A 25 3.60 17.59 -5.86
N LYS A 26 4.27 18.67 -5.47
CA LYS A 26 3.82 20.05 -5.77
C LYS A 26 3.73 20.34 -7.28
N ASN A 27 4.55 19.68 -8.09
CA ASN A 27 4.54 19.81 -9.54
C ASN A 27 3.44 18.95 -10.22
N GLY A 28 2.62 18.23 -9.44
CA GLY A 28 1.54 17.38 -9.93
C GLY A 28 1.97 15.98 -10.35
N LEU A 29 3.22 15.59 -10.12
CA LEU A 29 3.68 14.21 -10.30
C LEU A 29 3.05 13.32 -9.21
N VAL A 30 2.55 12.15 -9.61
CA VAL A 30 1.83 11.24 -8.72
C VAL A 30 2.55 9.89 -8.65
N LEU A 31 2.85 9.44 -7.44
CA LEU A 31 3.26 8.08 -7.13
C LEU A 31 2.05 7.33 -6.56
N ALA A 32 1.66 6.23 -7.20
CA ALA A 32 0.65 5.31 -6.68
C ALA A 32 1.30 3.94 -6.45
N VAL A 33 1.09 3.37 -5.26
CA VAL A 33 1.73 2.14 -4.78
C VAL A 33 0.66 1.18 -4.30
N VAL A 34 0.84 -0.11 -4.59
CA VAL A 34 0.09 -1.24 -4.02
C VAL A 34 1.08 -2.31 -3.59
N CYS A 35 0.92 -2.84 -2.39
CA CYS A 35 1.76 -3.90 -1.82
C CYS A 35 0.86 -5.00 -1.24
N ASP A 36 1.06 -6.24 -1.68
CA ASP A 36 0.38 -7.45 -1.17
C ASP A 36 1.37 -8.20 -0.25
N GLY A 37 1.04 -8.29 1.04
CA GLY A 37 1.81 -9.02 2.02
C GLY A 37 1.65 -10.53 1.85
N MET A 38 2.76 -11.27 1.79
CA MET A 38 2.72 -12.72 1.60
C MET A 38 1.93 -13.44 2.72
N GLY A 39 0.78 -13.99 2.36
CA GLY A 39 0.03 -14.89 3.24
C GLY A 39 0.78 -16.19 3.53
N GLY A 40 0.64 -16.71 4.74
CA GLY A 40 1.33 -17.93 5.20
C GLY A 40 2.73 -17.68 5.77
N HIS A 41 3.21 -16.44 5.71
CA HIS A 41 4.38 -15.96 6.46
C HIS A 41 3.94 -15.11 7.66
N LEU A 42 4.88 -14.79 8.54
CA LEU A 42 4.59 -13.93 9.70
C LEU A 42 4.44 -12.48 9.25
N ALA A 43 3.32 -11.86 9.64
CA ALA A 43 3.08 -10.42 9.58
C ALA A 43 3.12 -9.82 8.16
N GLY A 44 2.38 -10.41 7.21
CA GLY A 44 2.25 -9.88 5.84
C GLY A 44 1.71 -8.44 5.81
N ASP A 45 0.78 -8.10 6.70
CA ASP A 45 0.23 -6.76 6.89
C ASP A 45 1.27 -5.73 7.35
N VAL A 46 2.20 -6.13 8.21
CA VAL A 46 3.31 -5.27 8.63
C VAL A 46 4.27 -5.05 7.48
N ALA A 47 4.60 -6.11 6.73
CA ALA A 47 5.51 -6.04 5.61
C ALA A 47 4.98 -5.14 4.48
N SER A 48 3.71 -5.28 4.09
CA SER A 48 3.10 -4.43 3.06
C SER A 48 3.05 -2.96 3.49
N ARG A 49 2.68 -2.68 4.75
CA ARG A 49 2.70 -1.31 5.30
C ARG A 49 4.10 -0.70 5.34
N MET A 50 5.10 -1.49 5.71
CA MET A 50 6.50 -1.04 5.69
C MET A 50 6.95 -0.70 4.27
N ALA A 51 6.57 -1.48 3.26
CA ALA A 51 6.91 -1.20 1.87
C ALA A 51 6.29 0.11 1.36
N VAL A 52 4.99 0.32 1.61
CA VAL A 52 4.31 1.58 1.23
C VAL A 52 4.94 2.77 1.94
N SER A 53 5.26 2.64 3.23
CA SER A 53 5.88 3.72 4.02
C SER A 53 7.29 4.03 3.53
N ALA A 54 8.12 3.01 3.26
CA ALA A 54 9.46 3.22 2.73
C ALA A 54 9.45 3.90 1.35
N LEU A 55 8.50 3.52 0.48
CA LEU A 55 8.34 4.14 -0.84
C LEU A 55 7.88 5.60 -0.73
N ARG A 56 7.02 5.90 0.24
CA ARG A 56 6.66 7.28 0.58
C ARG A 56 7.88 8.09 1.00
N ASP A 57 8.65 7.58 1.95
CA ASP A 57 9.79 8.29 2.54
C ASP A 57 10.93 8.52 1.54
N ILE A 58 11.10 7.63 0.55
CA ILE A 58 12.07 7.80 -0.55
C ILE A 58 11.56 8.80 -1.59
N TRP A 59 10.24 8.91 -1.74
CA TRP A 59 9.60 9.77 -2.72
C TRP A 59 9.54 11.25 -2.28
N GLU A 60 9.23 11.48 -1.00
CA GLU A 60 9.23 12.81 -0.35
C GLU A 60 10.65 13.40 -0.21
#